data_AF-A0A1V5TT21-F1
#
_entry.id   AF-A0A1V5TT21-F1
#
_cell.length_a   1.000
_cell.length_b   1.000
_cell.length_c   1.000
_cell.angle_alpha   90.00
_cell.angle_beta   90.00
_cell.angle_gamma   90.00
#
_symmetry.space_group_name_H-M   'P 1'
#
loop_
_entity.id
_entity.type
_entity.pdbx_description
1 polymer ?
#
loop_
_entity_poly.entity_id
_entity_poly.type
_entity_poly.pdbx_seq_one_letter_code
_entity_poly.pdbx_strand_id
1 'polypeptide(L)'
;MAEEKTTSTGQEQHTQETSVDKLLTMLDDTKKDAVAEFISKVGKDSQVFKVTGALVDSFIADIDTVLSAQMDEILHNEEFKGLESTWRGLLFLVQNTEFSKPVKFELLDVTKEELYDDLNEAANGEGYEKDSGFWHHIYWGAYDKVGGHSYTAIIADLQVNNSAQDINLLQHLSVLSESAQIPFIGNASHQFFGEKSFGDVMNNRFLVDQITDGAEYTAWRAFRDDDRSKFIGLTLPRFLGRLPYSAESEPTKNFNYNEGVYREGNDNSLWCNASFALASNMVKSFEKWGWSVKIVGVDSGGKVENLPTPTYEEHGQKKLKVPIEASVGQAKDQELCDLGFIPLAHWDRTDYACFFEVPSVSRPKKIKNDAEATANYAVGARLQYTMLVTRIAHYLKYRQLTFVGKNAGAGEIEKDMKKWLDTLVADFPNAPESVIAERPLRSYQLHVEELPEKPGFFQISAEFRPHVAITGMDVNLKLIAFHSSEEGQ
;
A
#
# COMPACT_ATOMS: atom_id res chain seq x y z
N MET A 1 67.05 -63.29 18.31
CA MET A 1 66.51 -62.17 19.11
C MET A 1 67.34 -60.95 18.73
N ALA A 2 66.90 -60.26 17.68
CA ALA A 2 66.20 -58.97 17.74
C ALA A 2 67.23 -57.83 17.95
N GLU A 3 67.70 -57.20 16.86
CA GLU A 3 67.13 -55.98 16.25
C GLU A 3 67.11 -54.78 17.20
N GLU A 4 67.98 -53.81 16.91
CA GLU A 4 67.65 -52.38 17.03
C GLU A 4 68.53 -51.57 16.07
N LYS A 5 68.00 -51.34 14.86
CA LYS A 5 68.45 -50.27 13.95
C LYS A 5 67.64 -49.02 14.31
N THR A 6 68.24 -48.08 15.01
CA THR A 6 67.74 -46.71 15.08
C THR A 6 68.07 -46.01 13.76
N THR A 7 67.12 -46.07 12.83
CA THR A 7 67.17 -45.32 11.56
C THR A 7 66.39 -44.03 11.78
N SER A 8 67.06 -42.89 11.67
CA SER A 8 66.44 -41.57 11.67
C SER A 8 65.55 -41.41 10.43
N THR A 9 64.23 -41.48 10.61
CA THR A 9 63.26 -41.09 9.59
C THR A 9 63.14 -39.56 9.57
N GLY A 10 63.99 -38.93 8.76
CA GLY A 10 63.69 -37.60 8.24
C GLY A 10 62.51 -37.74 7.27
N GLN A 11 61.36 -37.19 7.63
CA GLN A 11 60.29 -36.92 6.66
C GLN A 11 60.75 -35.72 5.83
N GLU A 12 61.34 -35.99 4.67
CA GLU A 12 61.50 -34.99 3.62
C GLU A 12 60.11 -34.56 3.15
N GLN A 13 59.64 -33.40 3.62
CA GLN A 13 58.57 -32.68 2.94
C GLN A 13 59.13 -32.21 1.59
N HIS A 14 58.70 -32.84 0.50
CA HIS A 14 58.96 -32.38 -0.85
C HIS A 14 58.28 -31.03 -1.07
N THR A 15 58.99 -29.93 -0.80
CA THR A 15 58.59 -28.60 -1.26
C THR A 15 59.02 -28.48 -2.72
N GLN A 16 58.08 -28.67 -3.65
CA GLN A 16 58.33 -28.36 -5.08
C GLN A 16 58.25 -26.84 -5.28
N GLU A 17 59.40 -26.17 -5.32
CA GLU A 17 59.50 -24.81 -5.85
C GLU A 17 59.24 -24.84 -7.36
N THR A 18 58.08 -24.34 -7.77
CA THR A 18 57.66 -24.30 -9.17
C THR A 18 57.43 -22.84 -9.56
N SER A 19 57.97 -22.38 -10.70
CA SER A 19 57.76 -20.99 -11.12
C SER A 19 56.30 -20.74 -11.48
N VAL A 20 55.84 -19.51 -11.24
CA VAL A 20 54.48 -19.03 -11.54
C VAL A 20 54.10 -19.33 -13.00
N ASP A 21 55.04 -19.15 -13.92
CA ASP A 21 54.85 -19.43 -15.36
C ASP A 21 54.51 -20.89 -15.65
N LYS A 22 55.09 -21.85 -14.91
CA LYS A 22 54.80 -23.29 -15.08
C LYS A 22 53.41 -23.66 -14.55
N LEU A 23 52.96 -23.05 -13.45
CA LEU A 23 51.61 -23.25 -12.94
C LEU A 23 50.55 -22.67 -13.87
N LEU A 24 50.80 -21.48 -14.43
CA LEU A 24 49.94 -20.86 -15.43
C LEU A 24 49.79 -21.74 -16.69
N THR A 25 50.84 -22.44 -17.12
CA THR A 25 50.72 -23.36 -18.28
C THR A 25 49.85 -24.61 -18.03
N MET A 26 49.55 -24.96 -16.77
CA MET A 26 48.72 -26.12 -16.41
C MET A 26 47.23 -25.79 -16.23
N LEU A 27 46.86 -24.51 -16.33
CA LEU A 27 45.50 -24.02 -16.13
C LEU A 27 44.80 -23.75 -17.47
N ASP A 28 43.47 -23.85 -17.49
CA ASP A 28 42.65 -23.37 -18.62
C ASP A 28 42.87 -21.86 -18.81
N ASP A 29 42.80 -21.37 -20.05
CA ASP A 29 43.09 -19.96 -20.36
C ASP A 29 42.26 -18.96 -19.53
N THR A 30 41.02 -19.29 -19.16
CA THR A 30 40.17 -18.47 -18.27
C THR A 30 40.64 -18.41 -16.82
N LYS A 31 41.40 -19.40 -16.35
CA LYS A 31 41.92 -19.49 -14.98
C LYS A 31 43.33 -18.91 -14.87
N LYS A 32 44.06 -18.80 -15.99
CA LYS A 32 45.40 -18.22 -16.02
C LYS A 32 45.41 -16.78 -15.57
N ASP A 33 44.48 -15.97 -16.08
CA ASP A 33 44.40 -14.55 -15.75
C ASP A 33 44.07 -14.34 -14.26
N ALA A 34 43.11 -15.11 -13.72
CA ALA A 34 42.75 -15.07 -12.30
C ALA A 34 43.91 -15.45 -11.38
N VAL A 35 44.69 -16.49 -11.74
CA VAL A 35 45.84 -16.94 -10.95
C VAL A 35 47.02 -15.95 -11.06
N ALA A 36 47.23 -15.34 -12.22
CA ALA A 36 48.25 -14.30 -12.40
C ALA A 36 47.93 -13.05 -11.58
N GLU A 37 46.68 -12.60 -11.57
CA GLU A 37 46.23 -11.47 -10.76
C GLU A 37 46.33 -11.76 -9.26
N PHE A 38 45.92 -12.96 -8.82
CA PHE A 38 46.07 -13.40 -7.44
C PHE A 38 47.53 -13.36 -6.99
N ILE A 39 48.46 -13.92 -7.77
CA ILE A 39 49.89 -13.95 -7.44
C ILE A 39 50.49 -12.54 -7.43
N SER A 40 50.07 -11.66 -8.34
CA SER A 40 50.49 -10.26 -8.38
C SER A 40 50.06 -9.49 -7.12
N LYS A 41 48.82 -9.72 -6.66
CA LYS A 41 48.27 -9.06 -5.46
C LYS A 41 48.94 -9.58 -4.18
N VAL A 42 49.06 -10.91 -4.06
CA VAL A 42 49.77 -11.58 -2.96
C VAL A 42 51.23 -11.12 -2.86
N GLY A 43 51.92 -11.01 -4.00
CA GLY A 43 53.34 -10.62 -4.06
C GLY A 43 53.62 -9.15 -3.75
N LYS A 44 52.60 -8.27 -3.78
CA LYS A 44 52.73 -6.85 -3.40
C LYS A 44 52.60 -6.62 -1.90
N ASP A 45 51.72 -7.37 -1.23
CA ASP A 45 51.35 -7.10 0.16
C ASP A 45 52.07 -7.99 1.19
N SER A 46 52.70 -9.11 0.80
CA SER A 46 53.37 -10.03 1.76
C SER A 46 54.43 -10.94 1.13
N GLN A 47 55.49 -11.28 1.90
CA GLN A 47 56.32 -12.46 1.60
C GLN A 47 55.55 -13.72 1.98
N VAL A 48 54.84 -14.30 1.01
CA VAL A 48 54.01 -15.49 1.23
C VAL A 48 54.81 -16.76 0.99
N PHE A 49 55.12 -17.47 2.06
CA PHE A 49 55.81 -18.77 2.03
C PHE A 49 54.85 -19.95 1.79
N LYS A 50 53.53 -19.75 1.95
CA LYS A 50 52.49 -20.76 1.70
C LYS A 50 51.14 -20.12 1.42
N VAL A 51 50.55 -20.40 0.25
CA VAL A 51 49.16 -20.05 -0.05
C VAL A 51 48.27 -21.09 0.63
N THR A 52 47.41 -20.66 1.54
CA THR A 52 46.42 -21.52 2.22
C THR A 52 45.02 -21.19 1.72
N GLY A 53 44.07 -22.14 1.81
CA GLY A 53 42.67 -21.88 1.45
C GLY A 53 42.10 -20.66 2.18
N ALA A 54 42.43 -20.52 3.47
CA ALA A 54 42.04 -19.37 4.29
C ALA A 54 42.53 -18.01 3.75
N LEU A 55 43.72 -17.97 3.12
CA LEU A 55 44.24 -16.75 2.49
C LEU A 55 43.47 -16.41 1.20
N VAL A 56 43.06 -17.43 0.43
CA VAL A 56 42.20 -17.22 -0.75
C VAL A 56 40.83 -16.72 -0.31
N ASP A 57 40.24 -17.34 0.72
CA ASP A 57 38.95 -16.94 1.28
C ASP A 57 38.98 -15.50 1.82
N SER A 58 40.09 -15.06 2.43
CA SER A 58 40.22 -13.67 2.88
C SER A 58 40.24 -12.68 1.71
N PHE A 59 40.94 -12.99 0.61
CA PHE A 59 40.93 -12.11 -0.56
C PHE A 59 39.57 -12.08 -1.26
N ILE A 60 38.84 -13.21 -1.28
CA ILE A 60 37.45 -13.23 -1.75
C ILE A 60 36.58 -12.35 -0.86
N ALA A 61 36.72 -12.42 0.46
CA ALA A 61 36.00 -11.57 1.40
C ALA A 61 36.31 -10.06 1.20
N ASP A 62 37.56 -9.71 0.88
CA ASP A 62 37.94 -8.34 0.55
C ASP A 62 37.26 -7.87 -0.74
N ILE A 63 37.19 -8.73 -1.76
CA ILE A 63 36.48 -8.44 -3.02
C ILE A 63 34.99 -8.28 -2.76
N ASP A 64 34.38 -9.19 -2.00
CA ASP A 64 32.96 -9.15 -1.62
C ASP A 64 32.63 -7.86 -0.86
N THR A 65 33.54 -7.38 -0.01
CA THR A 65 33.39 -6.11 0.71
C THR A 65 33.35 -4.92 -0.25
N VAL A 66 34.26 -4.87 -1.23
CA VAL A 66 34.30 -3.79 -2.24
C VAL A 66 33.06 -3.85 -3.15
N LEU A 67 32.67 -5.05 -3.60
CA LEU A 67 31.47 -5.24 -4.41
C LEU A 67 30.20 -4.87 -3.64
N SER A 68 30.10 -5.25 -2.36
CA SER A 68 28.96 -4.91 -1.51
C SER A 68 28.83 -3.40 -1.33
N ALA A 69 29.94 -2.70 -1.08
CA ALA A 69 29.93 -1.24 -0.97
C ALA A 69 29.46 -0.58 -2.27
N GLN A 70 29.92 -1.06 -3.43
CA GLN A 70 29.50 -0.53 -4.72
C GLN A 70 28.03 -0.86 -5.04
N MET A 71 27.55 -2.04 -4.64
CA MET A 71 26.15 -2.42 -4.82
C MET A 71 25.21 -1.61 -3.94
N ASP A 72 25.61 -1.27 -2.72
CA ASP A 72 24.83 -0.36 -1.87
C ASP A 72 24.64 1.01 -2.54
N GLU A 73 25.68 1.60 -3.14
CA GLU A 73 25.56 2.87 -3.86
C GLU A 73 24.59 2.78 -5.06
N ILE A 74 24.54 1.63 -5.75
CA ILE A 74 23.65 1.42 -6.90
C ILE A 74 22.20 1.23 -6.43
N LEU A 75 21.99 0.35 -5.44
CA LEU A 75 20.64 0.00 -4.97
C LEU A 75 20.01 1.10 -4.12
N HIS A 76 20.82 1.90 -3.42
CA HIS A 76 20.35 3.00 -2.57
C HIS A 76 20.28 4.33 -3.31
N ASN A 77 20.61 4.36 -4.61
CA ASN A 77 20.36 5.52 -5.45
C ASN A 77 18.85 5.81 -5.52
N GLU A 78 18.45 7.07 -5.29
CA GLU A 78 17.04 7.46 -5.21
C GLU A 78 16.23 7.16 -6.49
N GLU A 79 16.82 7.30 -7.68
CA GLU A 79 16.12 6.99 -8.94
C GLU A 79 15.86 5.49 -9.07
N PHE A 80 16.88 4.66 -8.79
CA PHE A 80 16.74 3.21 -8.83
C PHE A 80 15.77 2.72 -7.76
N LYS A 81 15.89 3.25 -6.55
CA LYS A 81 15.04 2.89 -5.41
C LYS A 81 13.59 3.29 -5.63
N GLY A 82 13.34 4.45 -6.25
CA GLY A 82 12.02 4.87 -6.70
C GLY A 82 11.40 3.83 -7.63
N LEU A 83 12.10 3.51 -8.73
CA LEU A 83 11.66 2.51 -9.70
C LEU A 83 11.46 1.12 -9.06
N GLU A 84 12.41 0.67 -8.24
CA GLU A 84 12.31 -0.61 -7.55
C GLU A 84 11.09 -0.64 -6.62
N SER A 85 10.82 0.44 -5.89
CA SER A 85 9.69 0.53 -4.95
C SER A 85 8.35 0.43 -5.65
N THR A 86 8.19 1.08 -6.82
CA THR A 86 6.99 1.02 -7.67
C THR A 86 6.73 -0.42 -8.12
N TRP A 87 7.74 -1.06 -8.72
CA TRP A 87 7.60 -2.42 -9.25
C TRP A 87 7.44 -3.46 -8.15
N ARG A 88 8.09 -3.28 -7.00
CA ARG A 88 7.91 -4.16 -5.84
C ARG A 88 6.55 -3.99 -5.19
N GLY A 89 6.01 -2.77 -5.13
CA GLY A 89 4.65 -2.51 -4.67
C GLY A 89 3.60 -3.18 -5.58
N LEU A 90 3.77 -3.04 -6.90
CA LEU A 90 2.92 -3.75 -7.87
C LEU A 90 3.08 -5.27 -7.77
N LEU A 91 4.31 -5.77 -7.64
CA LEU A 91 4.58 -7.20 -7.45
C LEU A 91 3.88 -7.71 -6.18
N PHE A 92 3.92 -6.96 -5.08
CA PHE A 92 3.22 -7.29 -3.84
C PHE A 92 1.72 -7.42 -4.07
N LEU A 93 1.10 -6.48 -4.79
CA LEU A 93 -0.32 -6.54 -5.15
C LEU A 93 -0.65 -7.80 -5.97
N VAL A 94 0.15 -8.09 -7.00
CA VAL A 94 -0.06 -9.25 -7.89
C VAL A 94 0.14 -10.56 -7.14
N GLN A 95 1.18 -10.68 -6.31
CA GLN A 95 1.46 -11.89 -5.54
C GLN A 95 0.41 -12.18 -4.46
N ASN A 96 -0.22 -11.13 -3.92
CA ASN A 96 -1.30 -11.28 -2.95
C ASN A 96 -2.70 -11.36 -3.59
N THR A 97 -2.78 -11.55 -4.91
CA THR A 97 -4.04 -11.74 -5.66
C THR A 97 -4.15 -13.20 -6.11
N GLU A 98 -5.27 -13.88 -5.81
CA GLU A 98 -5.46 -15.28 -6.18
C GLU A 98 -5.92 -15.47 -7.64
N PHE A 99 -6.49 -14.43 -8.24
CA PHE A 99 -7.20 -14.44 -9.52
C PHE A 99 -8.36 -15.46 -9.57
N SER A 100 -9.03 -15.67 -8.43
CA SER A 100 -10.18 -16.59 -8.32
C SER A 100 -11.47 -16.00 -8.93
N LYS A 101 -11.53 -14.67 -9.06
CA LYS A 101 -12.56 -13.94 -9.81
C LYS A 101 -11.92 -13.07 -10.90
N PRO A 102 -12.71 -12.55 -11.87
CA PRO A 102 -12.17 -11.69 -12.92
C PRO A 102 -11.63 -10.36 -12.35
N VAL A 103 -10.34 -10.33 -12.06
CA VAL A 103 -9.57 -9.15 -11.64
C VAL A 103 -8.66 -8.75 -12.79
N LYS A 104 -8.60 -7.45 -13.08
CA LYS A 104 -7.71 -6.87 -14.09
C LYS A 104 -6.98 -5.69 -13.48
N PHE A 105 -5.68 -5.63 -13.70
CA PHE A 105 -4.85 -4.46 -13.41
C PHE A 105 -4.49 -3.81 -14.74
N GLU A 106 -4.77 -2.53 -14.88
CA GLU A 106 -4.32 -1.73 -16.01
C GLU A 106 -3.29 -0.72 -15.49
N LEU A 107 -2.15 -0.67 -16.17
CA LEU A 107 -1.02 0.17 -15.77
C LEU A 107 -0.97 1.37 -16.71
N LEU A 108 -0.94 2.56 -16.12
CA LEU A 108 -0.68 3.81 -16.80
C LEU A 108 0.62 4.38 -16.23
N ASP A 109 1.64 4.48 -17.08
CA ASP A 109 2.90 5.12 -16.73
C ASP A 109 2.73 6.64 -16.86
N VAL A 110 2.84 7.34 -15.74
CA VAL A 110 2.70 8.79 -15.67
C VAL A 110 3.42 9.31 -14.43
N THR A 111 4.17 10.39 -14.59
CA THR A 111 4.78 11.09 -13.46
C THR A 111 3.77 11.97 -12.74
N LYS A 112 4.07 12.36 -11.50
CA LYS A 112 3.20 13.26 -10.73
C LYS A 112 3.05 14.62 -11.42
N GLU A 113 4.15 15.10 -11.99
CA GLU A 113 4.26 16.37 -12.68
C GLU A 113 3.43 16.36 -13.97
N GLU A 114 3.58 15.34 -14.81
CA GLU A 114 2.76 15.19 -16.03
C GLU A 114 1.27 15.10 -15.72
N LEU A 115 0.90 14.36 -14.66
CA LEU A 115 -0.50 14.26 -14.23
C LEU A 115 -1.04 15.61 -13.74
N TYR A 116 -0.24 16.38 -13.01
CA TYR A 116 -0.62 17.72 -12.57
C TYR A 116 -0.77 18.68 -13.75
N ASP A 117 0.20 18.70 -14.67
CA ASP A 117 0.19 19.59 -15.82
C ASP A 117 -1.01 19.30 -16.73
N ASP A 118 -1.29 18.03 -17.05
CA ASP A 118 -2.46 17.62 -17.85
C ASP A 118 -3.78 18.11 -17.24
N LEU A 119 -3.96 17.87 -15.94
CA LEU A 119 -5.21 18.23 -15.25
C LEU A 119 -5.36 19.72 -15.03
N ASN A 120 -4.27 20.41 -14.69
CA ASN A 120 -4.28 21.86 -14.46
C ASN A 120 -4.45 22.63 -15.77
N GLU A 121 -3.80 22.21 -16.86
CA GLU A 121 -4.04 22.79 -18.19
C GLU A 121 -5.49 22.60 -18.61
N ALA A 122 -6.03 21.38 -18.47
CA ALA A 122 -7.42 21.11 -18.84
C ALA A 122 -8.44 21.88 -17.99
N ALA A 123 -8.16 22.07 -16.70
CA ALA A 123 -9.01 22.88 -15.82
C ALA A 123 -9.00 24.37 -16.17
N ASN A 124 -7.89 24.89 -16.72
CA ASN A 124 -7.76 26.29 -17.14
C ASN A 124 -8.09 26.52 -18.63
N GLY A 125 -8.21 25.44 -19.41
CA GLY A 125 -8.52 25.43 -20.84
C GLY A 125 -10.01 25.30 -21.15
N GLU A 126 -10.37 24.41 -22.06
CA GLU A 126 -11.75 24.15 -22.48
C GLU A 126 -12.49 23.11 -21.63
N GLY A 127 -11.82 22.53 -20.63
CA GLY A 127 -12.35 21.54 -19.68
C GLY A 127 -11.68 20.18 -19.76
N TYR A 128 -11.81 19.38 -18.69
CA TYR A 128 -11.22 18.04 -18.59
C TYR A 128 -11.65 17.13 -19.74
N GLU A 129 -12.91 17.24 -20.19
CA GLU A 129 -13.44 16.40 -21.24
C GLU A 129 -12.70 16.59 -22.57
N LYS A 130 -12.18 17.78 -22.85
CA LYS A 130 -11.54 18.07 -24.13
C LYS A 130 -10.03 17.96 -24.09
N ASP A 131 -9.44 18.47 -23.01
CA ASP A 131 -8.01 18.76 -22.97
C ASP A 131 -7.21 17.76 -22.13
N SER A 132 -7.84 16.98 -21.23
CA SER A 132 -7.12 16.01 -20.38
C SER A 132 -7.04 14.63 -21.02
N GLY A 133 -5.81 14.17 -21.24
CA GLY A 133 -5.54 12.79 -21.65
C GLY A 133 -5.93 11.78 -20.57
N PHE A 134 -5.70 12.13 -19.30
CA PHE A 134 -6.07 11.26 -18.18
C PHE A 134 -7.59 11.06 -18.08
N TRP A 135 -8.37 12.13 -18.30
CA TRP A 135 -9.83 12.03 -18.41
C TRP A 135 -10.25 11.09 -19.53
N HIS A 136 -9.63 11.19 -20.72
CA HIS A 136 -9.98 10.33 -21.85
C HIS A 136 -9.73 8.85 -21.54
N HIS A 137 -8.66 8.52 -20.82
CA HIS A 137 -8.37 7.15 -20.40
C HIS A 137 -9.42 6.62 -19.41
N ILE A 138 -9.69 7.37 -18.34
CA ILE A 138 -10.53 6.89 -17.22
C ILE A 138 -12.03 7.03 -17.53
N TYR A 139 -12.46 8.16 -18.08
CA TYR A 139 -13.86 8.45 -18.33
C TYR A 139 -14.30 7.90 -19.68
N TRP A 140 -13.76 8.39 -20.81
CA TRP A 140 -14.23 7.96 -22.14
C TRP A 140 -13.81 6.54 -22.52
N GLY A 141 -12.59 6.14 -22.20
CA GLY A 141 -12.03 4.83 -22.54
C GLY A 141 -12.69 3.68 -21.77
N ALA A 142 -13.27 3.96 -20.60
CA ALA A 142 -13.82 2.97 -19.70
C ALA A 142 -15.24 3.30 -19.22
N TYR A 143 -15.45 4.37 -18.45
CA TYR A 143 -16.74 4.66 -17.81
C TYR A 143 -17.88 4.99 -18.79
N ASP A 144 -17.62 5.79 -19.83
CA ASP A 144 -18.62 6.24 -20.81
C ASP A 144 -18.61 5.46 -22.12
N LYS A 145 -17.68 4.53 -22.26
CA LYS A 145 -17.65 3.61 -23.40
C LYS A 145 -18.85 2.67 -23.35
N VAL A 146 -19.62 2.62 -24.43
CA VAL A 146 -20.74 1.68 -24.56
C VAL A 146 -20.21 0.25 -24.53
N GLY A 147 -20.62 -0.52 -23.52
CA GLY A 147 -20.10 -1.88 -23.27
C GLY A 147 -18.68 -1.91 -22.70
N GLY A 148 -18.13 -0.76 -22.30
CA GLY A 148 -16.86 -0.67 -21.57
C GLY A 148 -16.95 -1.24 -20.16
N HIS A 149 -15.79 -1.46 -19.56
CA HIS A 149 -15.67 -1.90 -18.18
C HIS A 149 -15.12 -0.76 -17.34
N SER A 150 -15.94 -0.20 -16.46
CA SER A 150 -15.51 0.85 -15.54
C SER A 150 -14.48 0.30 -14.53
N TYR A 151 -13.44 1.07 -14.28
CA TYR A 151 -12.45 0.80 -13.24
C TYR A 151 -13.07 0.90 -11.84
N THR A 152 -12.59 0.12 -10.89
CA THR A 152 -13.12 0.13 -9.51
C THR A 152 -12.45 1.19 -8.64
N ALA A 153 -11.17 1.44 -8.86
CA ALA A 153 -10.38 2.43 -8.13
C ALA A 153 -9.11 2.78 -8.93
N ILE A 154 -8.56 3.96 -8.69
CA ILE A 154 -7.22 4.35 -9.14
C ILE A 154 -6.27 4.16 -7.97
N ILE A 155 -5.24 3.32 -8.15
CA ILE A 155 -4.18 3.11 -7.17
C ILE A 155 -2.96 3.85 -7.69
N ALA A 156 -2.58 4.92 -7.00
CA ALA A 156 -1.46 5.75 -7.39
C ALA A 156 -0.23 5.42 -6.54
N ASP A 157 0.90 5.23 -7.22
CA ASP A 157 2.22 5.20 -6.60
C ASP A 157 2.77 6.64 -6.42
N LEU A 158 1.94 7.49 -5.79
CA LEU A 158 2.21 8.91 -5.63
C LEU A 158 2.19 9.28 -4.15
N GLN A 159 3.16 10.09 -3.76
CA GLN A 159 3.23 10.68 -2.43
C GLN A 159 2.82 12.15 -2.47
N VAL A 160 1.87 12.51 -1.61
CA VAL A 160 1.27 13.84 -1.53
C VAL A 160 1.74 14.56 -0.27
N ASN A 161 2.09 15.83 -0.40
CA ASN A 161 2.46 16.76 0.66
C ASN A 161 1.40 17.87 0.82
N ASN A 162 1.63 18.81 1.74
CA ASN A 162 0.69 19.90 2.03
C ASN A 162 0.92 21.15 1.15
N SER A 163 1.74 21.06 0.09
CA SER A 163 1.99 22.18 -0.82
C SER A 163 0.75 22.55 -1.63
N ALA A 164 0.69 23.80 -2.08
CA ALA A 164 -0.44 24.27 -2.89
C ALA A 164 -0.64 23.46 -4.18
N GLN A 165 0.45 23.05 -4.83
CA GLN A 165 0.43 22.24 -6.05
C GLN A 165 -0.20 20.86 -5.79
N ASP A 166 0.20 20.21 -4.70
CA ASP A 166 -0.32 18.89 -4.32
C ASP A 166 -1.79 18.93 -3.91
N ILE A 167 -2.19 19.94 -3.14
CA ILE A 167 -3.61 20.12 -2.79
C ILE A 167 -4.45 20.42 -4.04
N ASN A 168 -3.91 21.18 -4.99
CA ASN A 168 -4.58 21.47 -6.25
C ASN A 168 -4.67 20.22 -7.16
N LEU A 169 -3.63 19.38 -7.20
CA LEU A 169 -3.70 18.06 -7.83
C LEU A 169 -4.82 17.21 -7.24
N LEU A 170 -4.94 17.13 -5.91
CA LEU A 170 -6.02 16.39 -5.26
C LEU A 170 -7.40 16.97 -5.58
N GLN A 171 -7.52 18.30 -5.72
CA GLN A 171 -8.76 18.94 -6.16
C GLN A 171 -9.14 18.48 -7.57
N HIS A 172 -8.21 18.52 -8.52
CA HIS A 172 -8.46 18.04 -9.89
C HIS A 172 -8.85 16.55 -9.92
N LEU A 173 -8.09 15.71 -9.21
CA LEU A 173 -8.38 14.29 -9.09
C LEU A 173 -9.77 14.05 -8.48
N SER A 174 -10.19 14.84 -7.50
CA SER A 174 -11.52 14.71 -6.89
C SER A 174 -12.67 14.99 -7.87
N VAL A 175 -12.48 15.93 -8.82
CA VAL A 175 -13.47 16.22 -9.87
C VAL A 175 -13.59 15.06 -10.85
N LEU A 176 -12.46 14.52 -11.28
CA LEU A 176 -12.42 13.36 -12.18
C LEU A 176 -13.02 12.13 -11.50
N SER A 177 -12.62 11.88 -10.24
CA SER A 177 -13.11 10.79 -9.42
C SER A 177 -14.63 10.83 -9.21
N GLU A 178 -15.19 12.01 -8.92
CA GLU A 178 -16.65 12.15 -8.83
C GLU A 178 -17.31 11.89 -10.19
N SER A 179 -16.78 12.47 -11.26
CA SER A 179 -17.41 12.38 -12.58
C SER A 179 -17.39 10.96 -13.15
N ALA A 180 -16.26 10.26 -13.02
CA ALA A 180 -16.08 8.88 -13.44
C ALA A 180 -16.54 7.86 -12.38
N GLN A 181 -17.06 8.32 -11.24
CA GLN A 181 -17.46 7.49 -10.09
C GLN A 181 -16.35 6.51 -9.66
N ILE A 182 -15.13 7.01 -9.52
CA ILE A 182 -13.96 6.19 -9.20
C ILE A 182 -13.15 6.78 -8.05
N PRO A 183 -13.01 6.07 -6.92
CA PRO A 183 -12.14 6.50 -5.84
C PRO A 183 -10.66 6.54 -6.30
N PHE A 184 -9.92 7.52 -5.82
CA PHE A 184 -8.47 7.64 -5.99
C PHE A 184 -7.78 7.35 -4.65
N ILE A 185 -6.78 6.48 -4.66
CA ILE A 185 -6.04 6.05 -3.48
C ILE A 185 -4.55 6.29 -3.72
N GLY A 186 -3.95 7.16 -2.92
CA GLY A 186 -2.51 7.45 -2.94
C GLY A 186 -1.88 7.33 -1.56
N ASN A 187 -0.70 7.91 -1.40
CA ASN A 187 0.02 7.97 -0.12
C ASN A 187 0.23 9.42 0.32
N ALA A 188 0.13 9.67 1.63
CA ALA A 188 0.64 10.91 2.20
C ALA A 188 2.14 10.75 2.48
N SER A 189 2.93 11.80 2.22
CA SER A 189 4.35 11.85 2.59
C SER A 189 4.50 12.29 4.05
N HIS A 190 5.59 11.91 4.72
CA HIS A 190 5.94 12.50 6.02
C HIS A 190 6.10 14.02 5.94
N GLN A 191 6.51 14.55 4.77
CA GLN A 191 6.60 15.98 4.51
C GLN A 191 5.23 16.69 4.54
N PHE A 192 4.14 15.95 4.29
CA PHE A 192 2.77 16.48 4.46
C PHE A 192 2.60 17.08 5.85
N PHE A 193 3.16 16.41 6.86
CA PHE A 193 3.04 16.76 8.26
C PHE A 193 4.11 17.76 8.74
N GLY A 194 4.99 18.22 7.84
CA GLY A 194 6.14 19.06 8.18
C GLY A 194 7.27 18.31 8.89
N GLU A 195 7.27 16.98 8.84
CA GLU A 195 8.21 16.12 9.57
C GLU A 195 9.26 15.47 8.66
N LYS A 196 10.40 15.08 9.24
CA LYS A 196 11.52 14.47 8.50
C LYS A 196 11.35 12.98 8.26
N SER A 197 10.56 12.30 9.09
CA SER A 197 10.32 10.87 9.01
C SER A 197 8.93 10.53 9.54
N PHE A 198 8.38 9.37 9.16
CA PHE A 198 7.14 8.90 9.79
C PHE A 198 7.33 8.58 11.28
N GLY A 199 8.54 8.25 11.73
CA GLY A 199 8.84 8.12 13.15
C GLY A 199 8.53 9.41 13.91
N ASP A 200 8.89 10.56 13.34
CA ASP A 200 8.58 11.87 13.91
C ASP A 200 7.07 12.18 13.85
N VAL A 201 6.40 11.83 12.74
CA VAL A 201 4.93 11.97 12.60
C VAL A 201 4.18 11.20 13.69
N MET A 202 4.56 9.94 13.92
CA MET A 202 3.91 9.10 14.93
C MET A 202 4.20 9.58 16.36
N ASN A 203 5.35 10.25 16.58
CA ASN A 203 5.73 10.79 17.89
C ASN A 203 5.23 12.22 18.13
N ASN A 204 4.77 12.94 17.11
CA ASN A 204 4.27 14.29 17.24
C ASN A 204 2.91 14.30 17.98
N ARG A 205 2.90 14.89 19.17
CA ARG A 205 1.71 14.98 20.04
C ARG A 205 0.77 16.13 19.68
N PHE A 206 1.25 17.09 18.88
CA PHE A 206 0.51 18.30 18.49
C PHE A 206 0.02 18.22 17.04
N LEU A 207 0.08 17.03 16.42
CA LEU A 207 -0.25 16.82 15.02
C LEU A 207 -1.66 17.32 14.67
N VAL A 208 -2.64 17.04 15.53
CA VAL A 208 -4.03 17.47 15.33
C VAL A 208 -4.14 19.00 15.36
N ASP A 209 -3.54 19.65 16.36
CA ASP A 209 -3.57 21.11 16.51
C ASP A 209 -2.84 21.77 15.32
N GLN A 210 -1.70 21.22 14.92
CA GLN A 210 -0.90 21.73 13.80
C GLN A 210 -1.70 21.71 12.49
N ILE A 211 -2.38 20.61 12.15
CA ILE A 211 -3.18 20.52 10.92
C ILE A 211 -4.47 21.36 11.01
N THR A 212 -5.04 21.48 12.21
CA THR A 212 -6.31 22.19 12.42
C THR A 212 -6.11 23.71 12.39
N ASP A 213 -5.03 24.22 13.01
CA ASP A 213 -4.82 25.66 13.22
C ASP A 213 -3.67 26.24 12.38
N GLY A 214 -2.74 25.41 11.90
CA GLY A 214 -1.58 25.85 11.12
C GLY A 214 -1.98 26.55 9.82
N ALA A 215 -1.32 27.66 9.50
CA ALA A 215 -1.64 28.46 8.31
C ALA A 215 -1.33 27.70 7.01
N GLU A 216 -0.27 26.89 7.02
CA GLU A 216 0.18 26.04 5.92
C GLU A 216 -0.85 24.99 5.50
N TYR A 217 -1.77 24.60 6.40
CA TYR A 217 -2.83 23.63 6.10
C TYR A 217 -4.16 24.27 5.68
N THR A 218 -4.20 25.58 5.42
CA THR A 218 -5.44 26.27 5.04
C THR A 218 -6.07 25.68 3.77
N ALA A 219 -5.25 25.44 2.74
CA ALA A 219 -5.73 24.84 1.49
C ALA A 219 -6.22 23.39 1.71
N TRP A 220 -5.50 22.62 2.53
CA TRP A 220 -5.91 21.26 2.91
C TRP A 220 -7.26 21.25 3.62
N ARG A 221 -7.46 22.09 4.64
CA ARG A 221 -8.74 22.17 5.36
C ARG A 221 -9.90 22.54 4.46
N ALA A 222 -9.69 23.50 3.56
CA ALA A 222 -10.68 23.90 2.57
C ALA A 222 -11.02 22.74 1.61
N PHE A 223 -10.01 22.00 1.15
CA PHE A 223 -10.22 20.83 0.31
C PHE A 223 -11.00 19.72 1.02
N ARG A 224 -10.72 19.46 2.30
CA ARG A 224 -11.48 18.46 3.10
C ARG A 224 -12.96 18.83 3.28
N ASP A 225 -13.32 20.11 3.18
CA ASP A 225 -14.72 20.56 3.26
C ASP A 225 -15.48 20.44 1.93
N ASP A 226 -14.76 20.21 0.82
CA ASP A 226 -15.34 19.90 -0.48
C ASP A 226 -15.98 18.51 -0.45
N ASP A 227 -17.20 18.36 -0.97
CA ASP A 227 -17.91 17.08 -0.97
C ASP A 227 -17.21 16.03 -1.84
N ARG A 228 -16.50 16.45 -2.89
CA ARG A 228 -15.76 15.59 -3.82
C ARG A 228 -14.54 14.92 -3.18
N SER A 229 -14.05 15.50 -2.09
CA SER A 229 -12.94 14.92 -1.33
C SER A 229 -13.25 13.52 -0.77
N LYS A 230 -14.53 13.12 -0.70
CA LYS A 230 -14.96 11.76 -0.29
C LYS A 230 -14.47 10.63 -1.20
N PHE A 231 -14.03 10.95 -2.41
CA PHE A 231 -13.46 9.99 -3.35
C PHE A 231 -11.94 9.81 -3.19
N ILE A 232 -11.28 10.61 -2.37
CA ILE A 232 -9.83 10.57 -2.20
C ILE A 232 -9.49 9.85 -0.89
N GLY A 233 -8.59 8.86 -0.97
CA GLY A 233 -7.97 8.20 0.18
C GLY A 233 -6.46 8.36 0.17
N LEU A 234 -5.87 8.70 1.31
CA LEU A 234 -4.42 8.84 1.46
C LEU A 234 -3.92 7.90 2.55
N THR A 235 -3.11 6.91 2.16
CA THR A 235 -2.55 5.91 3.07
C THR A 235 -1.19 6.35 3.64
N LEU A 236 -0.85 5.86 4.83
CA LEU A 236 0.48 5.97 5.45
C LEU A 236 0.65 4.96 6.59
N PRO A 237 1.85 4.72 7.12
CA PRO A 237 3.14 4.92 6.46
C PRO A 237 3.36 3.88 5.36
N ARG A 238 4.52 3.88 4.71
CA ARG A 238 4.90 2.87 3.72
C ARG A 238 5.23 1.53 4.40
N PHE A 239 5.18 0.44 3.65
CA PHE A 239 5.54 -0.91 4.10
C PHE A 239 6.82 -1.41 3.43
N LEU A 240 7.50 -2.37 4.03
CA LEU A 240 8.76 -2.89 3.52
C LEU A 240 8.54 -3.74 2.26
N GLY A 241 9.18 -3.38 1.15
CA GLY A 241 9.01 -4.04 -0.15
C GLY A 241 9.82 -5.33 -0.32
N ARG A 242 10.97 -5.45 0.34
CA ARG A 242 11.80 -6.66 0.35
C ARG A 242 12.65 -6.74 1.62
N LEU A 243 13.09 -7.95 1.95
CA LEU A 243 14.14 -8.11 2.96
C LEU A 243 15.47 -7.55 2.43
N PRO A 244 16.32 -6.99 3.31
CA PRO A 244 17.70 -6.70 3.00
C PRO A 244 18.44 -7.96 2.53
N TYR A 245 19.33 -7.82 1.55
CA TYR A 245 20.19 -8.91 1.13
C TYR A 245 21.19 -9.26 2.24
N SER A 246 21.23 -10.54 2.62
CA SER A 246 22.18 -11.04 3.61
C SER A 246 22.37 -12.54 3.42
N ALA A 247 23.49 -13.08 3.92
CA ALA A 247 23.76 -14.51 3.86
C ALA A 247 22.71 -15.37 4.61
N GLU A 248 22.04 -14.81 5.62
CA GLU A 248 21.05 -15.54 6.43
C GLU A 248 19.62 -15.45 5.88
N SER A 249 19.21 -14.25 5.43
CA SER A 249 17.84 -14.00 5.01
C SER A 249 17.64 -14.18 3.51
N GLU A 250 18.48 -13.54 2.69
CA GLU A 250 18.33 -13.44 1.23
C GLU A 250 19.72 -13.56 0.56
N PRO A 251 20.27 -14.78 0.47
CA PRO A 251 21.62 -14.99 -0.04
C PRO A 251 21.70 -14.79 -1.55
N THR A 252 22.73 -14.07 -1.99
CA THR A 252 23.09 -13.89 -3.39
C THR A 252 23.88 -15.09 -3.93
N LYS A 253 23.73 -15.39 -5.23
CA LYS A 253 24.34 -16.60 -5.83
C LYS A 253 25.83 -16.47 -6.17
N ASN A 254 26.28 -15.27 -6.54
CA ASN A 254 27.58 -15.07 -7.20
C ASN A 254 28.69 -14.59 -6.27
N PHE A 255 28.34 -13.87 -5.20
CA PHE A 255 29.25 -13.32 -4.21
C PHE A 255 28.48 -13.12 -2.90
N ASN A 256 29.17 -12.96 -1.77
CA ASN A 256 28.47 -12.73 -0.50
C ASN A 256 28.12 -11.25 -0.36
N TYR A 257 26.87 -10.91 -0.68
CA TYR A 257 26.37 -9.56 -0.50
C TYR A 257 25.72 -9.40 0.87
N ASN A 258 26.16 -8.40 1.61
CA ASN A 258 25.51 -7.97 2.85
C ASN A 258 25.13 -6.49 2.71
N GLU A 259 23.85 -6.23 2.52
CA GLU A 259 23.33 -4.91 2.20
C GLU A 259 23.38 -3.97 3.40
N GLY A 260 24.06 -2.85 3.24
CA GLY A 260 24.21 -1.82 4.28
C GLY A 260 22.99 -0.92 4.40
N VAL A 261 21.84 -1.46 4.82
CA VAL A 261 20.58 -0.70 4.90
C VAL A 261 20.60 0.43 5.92
N TYR A 262 21.34 0.27 7.02
CA TYR A 262 21.52 1.30 8.05
C TYR A 262 22.94 1.83 7.97
N ARG A 263 23.14 2.91 7.22
CA ARG A 263 24.44 3.58 7.06
C ARG A 263 24.31 5.05 7.38
N GLU A 264 25.30 5.58 8.09
CA GLU A 264 25.44 7.01 8.37
C GLU A 264 24.22 7.67 9.06
N GLY A 265 23.39 6.87 9.75
CA GLY A 265 22.17 7.34 10.40
C GLY A 265 20.95 7.44 9.48
N ASN A 266 21.06 7.02 8.21
CA ASN A 266 19.96 6.97 7.26
C ASN A 266 19.37 5.55 7.16
N ASP A 267 18.08 5.47 6.89
CA ASP A 267 17.38 4.22 6.59
C ASP A 267 17.24 4.05 5.07
N ASN A 268 18.06 3.17 4.50
CA ASN A 268 18.06 2.87 3.08
C ASN A 268 17.10 1.73 2.70
N SER A 269 16.20 1.31 3.60
CA SER A 269 15.24 0.23 3.32
C SER A 269 14.35 0.58 2.13
N LEU A 270 13.97 -0.45 1.36
CA LEU A 270 13.07 -0.30 0.23
C LEU A 270 11.62 -0.21 0.71
N TRP A 271 11.09 0.99 0.80
CA TRP A 271 9.73 1.27 1.26
C TRP A 271 8.76 1.40 0.08
N CYS A 272 7.69 0.61 0.09
CA CYS A 272 6.61 0.62 -0.90
C CYS A 272 5.37 1.34 -0.36
N ASN A 273 4.69 2.08 -1.25
CA ASN A 273 3.47 2.81 -0.92
C ASN A 273 2.35 1.90 -0.42
N ALA A 274 1.75 2.25 0.72
CA ALA A 274 0.67 1.48 1.33
C ALA A 274 -0.64 1.47 0.52
N SER A 275 -0.76 2.31 -0.52
CA SER A 275 -1.84 2.23 -1.51
C SER A 275 -1.93 0.85 -2.16
N PHE A 276 -0.78 0.21 -2.46
CA PHE A 276 -0.72 -1.17 -2.96
C PHE A 276 -1.21 -2.20 -1.93
N ALA A 277 -0.90 -1.99 -0.65
CA ALA A 277 -1.37 -2.86 0.42
C ALA A 277 -2.89 -2.78 0.60
N LEU A 278 -3.45 -1.57 0.55
CA LEU A 278 -4.90 -1.37 0.59
C LEU A 278 -5.58 -1.98 -0.65
N ALA A 279 -4.98 -1.81 -1.84
CA ALA A 279 -5.46 -2.42 -3.07
C ALA A 279 -5.49 -3.95 -2.98
N SER A 280 -4.50 -4.57 -2.32
CA SER A 280 -4.50 -6.02 -2.09
C SER A 280 -5.71 -6.45 -1.26
N ASN A 281 -6.05 -5.73 -0.20
CA ASN A 281 -7.25 -6.01 0.61
C ASN A 281 -8.54 -5.81 -0.20
N MET A 282 -8.60 -4.78 -1.06
CA MET A 282 -9.75 -4.55 -1.94
C MET A 282 -9.99 -5.70 -2.90
N VAL A 283 -8.91 -6.23 -3.49
CA VAL A 283 -8.95 -7.40 -4.39
C VAL A 283 -9.37 -8.65 -3.62
N LYS A 284 -8.74 -8.95 -2.47
CA LYS A 284 -9.11 -10.09 -1.61
C LYS A 284 -10.58 -10.04 -1.20
N SER A 285 -11.08 -8.86 -0.83
CA SER A 285 -12.50 -8.65 -0.50
C SER A 285 -13.41 -8.94 -1.71
N PHE A 286 -13.03 -8.47 -2.91
CA PHE A 286 -13.79 -8.75 -4.13
C PHE A 286 -13.78 -10.25 -4.49
N GLU A 287 -12.62 -10.90 -4.44
CA GLU A 287 -12.46 -12.32 -4.71
C GLU A 287 -13.30 -13.18 -3.76
N LYS A 288 -13.31 -12.84 -2.47
CA LYS A 288 -14.11 -13.57 -1.48
C LYS A 288 -15.60 -13.26 -1.59
N TRP A 289 -16.00 -11.99 -1.64
CA TRP A 289 -17.38 -11.56 -1.40
C TRP A 289 -18.09 -10.94 -2.62
N GLY A 290 -17.35 -10.59 -3.67
CA GLY A 290 -17.86 -9.90 -4.86
C GLY A 290 -17.86 -8.37 -4.74
N TRP A 291 -17.46 -7.84 -3.58
CA TRP A 291 -17.42 -6.41 -3.27
C TRP A 291 -16.16 -6.04 -2.51
N SER A 292 -15.62 -4.85 -2.74
CA SER A 292 -14.44 -4.32 -2.04
C SER A 292 -14.82 -3.50 -0.80
N VAL A 293 -15.62 -4.09 0.10
CA VAL A 293 -16.14 -3.43 1.32
C VAL A 293 -15.47 -3.96 2.59
N LYS A 294 -15.12 -5.25 2.62
CA LYS A 294 -14.47 -5.92 3.77
C LYS A 294 -12.96 -5.71 3.71
N ILE A 295 -12.54 -4.48 4.01
CA ILE A 295 -11.15 -4.01 3.91
C ILE A 295 -10.63 -3.36 5.20
N VAL A 296 -11.35 -3.56 6.32
CA VAL A 296 -11.04 -3.00 7.64
C VAL A 296 -11.04 -4.08 8.71
N GLY A 297 -10.26 -3.87 9.77
CA GLY A 297 -10.19 -4.74 10.94
C GLY A 297 -9.44 -6.06 10.69
N VAL A 298 -8.91 -6.64 11.76
CA VAL A 298 -8.01 -7.81 11.70
C VAL A 298 -8.71 -9.02 11.09
N ASP A 299 -9.88 -9.37 11.60
CA ASP A 299 -10.64 -10.56 11.15
C ASP A 299 -11.68 -10.23 10.07
N SER A 300 -11.82 -8.96 9.70
CA SER A 300 -12.85 -8.47 8.76
C SER A 300 -12.29 -7.96 7.42
N GLY A 301 -11.03 -8.33 7.11
CA GLY A 301 -10.41 -8.14 5.78
C GLY A 301 -9.47 -6.94 5.67
N GLY A 302 -9.18 -6.23 6.76
CA GLY A 302 -8.17 -5.16 6.80
C GLY A 302 -6.73 -5.66 6.97
N LYS A 303 -6.52 -6.96 7.17
CA LYS A 303 -5.20 -7.57 7.38
C LYS A 303 -4.36 -7.62 6.09
N VAL A 304 -3.20 -6.98 6.13
CA VAL A 304 -2.15 -7.04 5.11
C VAL A 304 -1.12 -8.09 5.54
N GLU A 305 -1.18 -9.24 4.90
CA GLU A 305 -0.34 -10.41 5.17
C GLU A 305 0.89 -10.45 4.25
N ASN A 306 1.81 -11.38 4.51
CA ASN A 306 3.01 -11.62 3.72
C ASN A 306 3.95 -10.40 3.67
N LEU A 307 4.02 -9.62 4.75
CA LEU A 307 5.01 -8.56 4.86
C LEU A 307 6.40 -9.16 5.10
N PRO A 308 7.46 -8.62 4.47
CA PRO A 308 8.83 -9.01 4.79
C PRO A 308 9.13 -8.79 6.28
N THR A 309 9.66 -9.80 6.97
CA THR A 309 9.92 -9.77 8.42
C THR A 309 11.42 -9.71 8.74
N PRO A 310 12.06 -8.52 8.63
CA PRO A 310 13.48 -8.38 8.95
C PRO A 310 13.71 -8.66 10.43
N THR A 311 14.83 -9.30 10.74
CA THR A 311 15.23 -9.58 12.12
C THR A 311 16.59 -9.00 12.41
N TYR A 312 16.83 -8.59 13.65
CA TYR A 312 18.11 -8.07 14.12
C TYR A 312 18.44 -8.65 15.48
N GLU A 313 19.72 -8.71 15.83
CA GLU A 313 20.15 -9.12 17.16
C GLU A 313 20.35 -7.91 18.07
N GLU A 314 19.76 -7.97 19.26
CA GLU A 314 19.95 -6.98 20.32
C GLU A 314 20.17 -7.71 21.65
N HIS A 315 21.31 -7.46 22.30
CA HIS A 315 21.69 -8.14 23.55
C HIS A 315 21.64 -9.69 23.47
N GLY A 316 22.02 -10.26 22.32
CA GLY A 316 22.00 -11.71 22.09
C GLY A 316 20.60 -12.32 21.89
N GLN A 317 19.56 -11.49 21.74
CA GLN A 317 18.22 -11.92 21.37
C GLN A 317 17.87 -11.44 19.96
N LYS A 318 17.39 -12.37 19.14
CA LYS A 318 16.85 -12.05 17.81
C LYS A 318 15.47 -11.42 17.96
N LYS A 319 15.32 -10.18 17.50
CA LYS A 319 14.08 -9.41 17.53
C LYS A 319 13.58 -9.14 16.11
N LEU A 320 12.26 -9.06 15.97
CA LEU A 320 11.62 -8.62 14.74
C LEU A 320 11.76 -7.10 14.62
N LYS A 321 12.15 -6.63 13.43
CA LYS A 321 12.05 -5.24 13.06
C LYS A 321 10.70 -4.99 12.39
N VAL A 322 10.07 -3.87 12.76
CA VAL A 322 8.74 -3.48 12.28
C VAL A 322 8.77 -3.35 10.75
N PRO A 323 7.88 -4.03 10.00
CA PRO A 323 7.87 -4.06 8.53
C PRO A 323 7.13 -2.87 7.89
N ILE A 324 6.91 -1.81 8.66
CA ILE A 324 6.37 -0.51 8.24
C ILE A 324 7.28 0.58 8.79
N GLU A 325 7.33 1.75 8.14
CA GLU A 325 8.33 2.79 8.47
C GLU A 325 8.25 3.30 9.91
N ALA A 326 7.04 3.30 10.47
CA ALA A 326 6.81 3.69 11.86
C ALA A 326 5.64 2.91 12.44
N SER A 327 5.78 2.48 13.70
CA SER A 327 4.69 1.82 14.42
C SER A 327 3.55 2.82 14.68
N VAL A 328 2.33 2.43 14.32
CA VAL A 328 1.12 3.22 14.55
C VAL A 328 0.38 2.64 15.75
N GLY A 329 0.38 3.37 16.87
CA GLY A 329 -0.42 3.00 18.04
C GLY A 329 -1.89 3.36 17.85
N GLN A 330 -2.79 2.70 18.58
CA GLN A 330 -4.25 2.89 18.45
C GLN A 330 -4.70 4.36 18.56
N ALA A 331 -4.18 5.12 19.53
CA ALA A 331 -4.54 6.53 19.67
C ALA A 331 -4.11 7.36 18.45
N LYS A 332 -2.91 7.08 17.91
CA LYS A 332 -2.39 7.76 16.72
C LYS A 332 -3.15 7.36 15.46
N ASP A 333 -3.56 6.09 15.35
CA ASP A 333 -4.43 5.60 14.28
C ASP A 333 -5.74 6.39 14.23
N GLN A 334 -6.41 6.55 15.38
CA GLN A 334 -7.63 7.35 15.48
C GLN A 334 -7.40 8.84 15.12
N GLU A 335 -6.33 9.46 15.65
CA GLU A 335 -5.99 10.85 15.33
C GLU A 335 -5.81 11.06 13.82
N LEU A 336 -5.07 10.17 13.15
CA LEU A 336 -4.85 10.21 11.71
C LEU A 336 -6.15 9.97 10.94
N CYS A 337 -7.00 9.05 11.39
CA CYS A 337 -8.30 8.79 10.79
C CYS A 337 -9.22 10.02 10.85
N ASP A 338 -9.28 10.69 12.00
CA ASP A 338 -10.05 11.93 12.19
C ASP A 338 -9.53 13.07 11.29
N LEU A 339 -8.23 13.03 10.98
CA LEU A 339 -7.57 13.94 10.05
C LEU A 339 -7.75 13.56 8.57
N GLY A 340 -8.43 12.46 8.27
CA GLY A 340 -8.75 12.02 6.91
C GLY A 340 -7.66 11.18 6.24
N PHE A 341 -6.81 10.52 7.03
CA PHE A 341 -5.77 9.62 6.53
C PHE A 341 -6.06 8.17 6.88
N ILE A 342 -5.47 7.24 6.11
CA ILE A 342 -5.68 5.80 6.23
C ILE A 342 -4.40 5.15 6.79
N PRO A 343 -4.31 4.89 8.10
CA PRO A 343 -3.09 4.38 8.71
C PRO A 343 -2.96 2.86 8.54
N LEU A 344 -1.77 2.41 8.19
CA LEU A 344 -1.38 1.00 8.20
C LEU A 344 -0.66 0.71 9.52
N ALA A 345 -1.32 -0.02 10.41
CA ALA A 345 -0.79 -0.34 11.73
C ALA A 345 -0.22 -1.76 11.76
N HIS A 346 1.07 -1.91 12.10
CA HIS A 346 1.69 -3.22 12.29
C HIS A 346 1.20 -3.86 13.57
N TRP A 347 0.88 -5.15 13.50
CA TRP A 347 0.48 -5.90 14.68
C TRP A 347 1.72 -6.48 15.38
N ASP A 348 1.95 -6.05 16.63
CA ASP A 348 3.17 -6.36 17.36
C ASP A 348 3.52 -7.86 17.34
N ARG A 349 4.79 -8.16 17.07
CA ARG A 349 5.37 -9.53 16.98
C ARG A 349 4.74 -10.45 15.93
N THR A 350 4.10 -9.90 14.90
CA THR A 350 3.57 -10.71 13.79
C THR A 350 4.11 -10.25 12.44
N ASP A 351 3.81 -11.00 11.40
CA ASP A 351 4.20 -10.78 10.00
C ASP A 351 3.15 -9.99 9.19
N TYR A 352 2.20 -9.34 9.87
CA TYR A 352 1.12 -8.62 9.22
C TYR A 352 0.90 -7.23 9.79
N ALA A 353 0.28 -6.38 8.98
CA ALA A 353 -0.26 -5.10 9.39
C ALA A 353 -1.77 -5.06 9.13
N CYS A 354 -2.46 -4.04 9.62
CA CYS A 354 -3.90 -3.93 9.51
C CYS A 354 -4.32 -2.48 9.25
N PHE A 355 -5.29 -2.30 8.37
CA PHE A 355 -6.10 -1.08 8.30
C PHE A 355 -7.29 -1.26 9.24
N PHE A 356 -7.38 -0.45 10.29
CA PHE A 356 -8.53 -0.48 11.20
C PHE A 356 -9.70 0.34 10.67
N GLU A 357 -9.41 1.46 10.02
CA GLU A 357 -10.36 2.28 9.30
C GLU A 357 -9.80 2.71 7.93
N VAL A 358 -10.70 3.05 7.01
CA VAL A 358 -10.36 3.56 5.68
C VAL A 358 -11.17 4.84 5.42
N PRO A 359 -10.90 5.94 6.15
CA PRO A 359 -11.55 7.22 5.88
C PRO A 359 -11.10 7.77 4.53
N SER A 360 -12.00 8.51 3.89
CA SER A 360 -11.60 9.45 2.85
C SER A 360 -10.99 10.69 3.49
N VAL A 361 -10.38 11.56 2.68
CA VAL A 361 -9.86 12.84 3.19
C VAL A 361 -10.98 13.80 3.62
N SER A 362 -12.22 13.54 3.20
CA SER A 362 -13.37 14.40 3.52
C SER A 362 -13.58 14.54 5.02
N ARG A 363 -13.85 15.79 5.44
CA ARG A 363 -14.25 16.09 6.81
C ARG A 363 -15.77 15.99 6.93
N PRO A 364 -16.31 15.01 7.69
CA PRO A 364 -17.76 14.84 7.80
C PRO A 364 -18.41 16.04 8.49
N LYS A 365 -19.48 16.56 7.88
CA LYS A 365 -20.22 17.71 8.41
C LYS A 365 -21.00 17.32 9.66
N LYS A 366 -20.87 18.13 10.72
CA LYS A 366 -21.66 18.02 11.95
C LYS A 366 -22.90 18.91 11.85
N ILE A 367 -24.08 18.31 11.78
CA ILE A 367 -25.35 19.04 11.69
C ILE A 367 -25.90 19.26 13.10
N LYS A 368 -26.07 20.52 13.49
CA LYS A 368 -26.61 20.88 14.80
C LYS A 368 -28.04 20.36 14.94
N ASN A 369 -28.33 19.69 16.06
CA ASN A 369 -29.64 19.11 16.39
C ASN A 369 -30.15 18.03 15.42
N ASP A 370 -29.28 17.45 14.58
CA ASP A 370 -29.61 16.34 13.70
C ASP A 370 -28.51 15.28 13.77
N ALA A 371 -28.69 14.36 14.72
CA ALA A 371 -27.76 13.25 14.94
C ALA A 371 -27.77 12.25 13.77
N GLU A 372 -28.90 12.09 13.08
CA GLU A 372 -29.05 11.17 11.96
C GLU A 372 -28.32 11.69 10.72
N ALA A 373 -28.52 12.97 10.36
CA ALA A 373 -27.77 13.59 9.28
C ALA A 373 -26.25 13.61 9.57
N THR A 374 -25.86 13.90 10.82
CA THR A 374 -24.44 13.84 11.23
C THR A 374 -23.87 12.43 11.07
N ALA A 375 -24.62 11.39 11.44
CA ALA A 375 -24.20 10.00 11.24
C ALA A 375 -24.09 9.64 9.75
N ASN A 376 -25.00 10.12 8.90
CA ASN A 376 -24.95 9.91 7.45
C ASN A 376 -23.70 10.54 6.82
N TYR A 377 -23.35 11.77 7.20
CA TYR A 377 -22.09 12.39 6.74
C TYR A 377 -20.85 11.62 7.21
N ALA A 378 -20.86 11.09 8.44
CA ALA A 378 -19.76 10.27 8.95
C ALA A 378 -19.59 8.95 8.17
N VAL A 379 -20.71 8.29 7.80
CA VAL A 379 -20.67 7.10 6.94
C VAL A 379 -20.20 7.46 5.53
N GLY A 380 -20.65 8.58 4.96
CA GLY A 380 -20.25 9.05 3.64
C GLY A 380 -18.77 9.44 3.54
N ALA A 381 -18.14 9.84 4.65
CA ALA A 381 -16.72 10.15 4.70
C ALA A 381 -15.82 8.90 4.78
N ARG A 382 -16.38 7.69 4.83
CA ARG A 382 -15.62 6.44 4.84
C ARG A 382 -15.53 5.87 3.43
N LEU A 383 -14.30 5.70 2.94
CA LEU A 383 -14.05 5.40 1.54
C LEU A 383 -14.71 4.09 1.11
N GLN A 384 -14.72 3.05 1.96
CA GLN A 384 -15.33 1.75 1.63
C GLN A 384 -16.81 1.84 1.24
N TYR A 385 -17.55 2.82 1.77
CA TYR A 385 -18.95 3.02 1.42
C TYR A 385 -19.11 3.87 0.16
N THR A 386 -18.23 4.86 -0.05
CA THR A 386 -18.13 5.55 -1.34
C THR A 386 -17.85 4.55 -2.47
N MET A 387 -16.90 3.63 -2.27
CA MET A 387 -16.57 2.58 -3.25
C MET A 387 -17.72 1.61 -3.52
N LEU A 388 -18.54 1.32 -2.50
CA LEU A 388 -19.74 0.52 -2.67
C LEU A 388 -20.76 1.24 -3.56
N VAL A 389 -21.02 2.52 -3.27
CA VAL A 389 -21.98 3.34 -4.01
C VAL A 389 -21.54 3.54 -5.45
N THR A 390 -20.25 3.83 -5.69
CA THR A 390 -19.71 3.97 -7.05
C THR A 390 -19.88 2.67 -7.84
N ARG A 391 -19.56 1.53 -7.22
CA ARG A 391 -19.71 0.24 -7.90
C ARG A 391 -21.17 -0.07 -8.21
N ILE A 392 -22.11 0.26 -7.33
CA ILE A 392 -23.55 0.16 -7.61
C ILE A 392 -23.92 1.08 -8.78
N ALA A 393 -23.42 2.31 -8.81
CA ALA A 393 -23.66 3.25 -9.91
C ALA A 393 -23.18 2.68 -11.26
N HIS A 394 -22.02 2.00 -11.30
CA HIS A 394 -21.53 1.33 -12.51
C HIS A 394 -22.52 0.27 -13.03
N TYR A 395 -23.06 -0.55 -12.13
CA TYR A 395 -24.08 -1.55 -12.49
C TYR A 395 -25.40 -0.93 -12.94
N LEU A 396 -25.86 0.15 -12.28
CA LEU A 396 -27.07 0.86 -12.67
C LEU A 396 -26.90 1.51 -14.05
N LYS A 397 -25.75 2.16 -14.32
CA LYS A 397 -25.41 2.70 -15.64
C LYS A 397 -25.41 1.63 -16.72
N TYR A 398 -24.87 0.43 -16.45
CA TYR A 398 -24.92 -0.67 -17.41
C TYR A 398 -26.35 -1.17 -17.64
N ARG A 399 -27.14 -1.31 -16.58
CA ARG A 399 -28.53 -1.79 -16.65
C ARG A 399 -29.46 -0.83 -17.37
N GLN A 400 -29.30 0.48 -17.18
CA GLN A 400 -30.14 1.48 -17.83
C GLN A 400 -30.03 1.41 -19.36
N LEU A 401 -28.86 1.03 -19.91
CA LEU A 401 -28.65 0.86 -21.34
C LEU A 401 -29.54 -0.24 -21.93
N THR A 402 -29.94 -1.23 -21.13
CA THR A 402 -30.84 -2.30 -21.59
C THR A 402 -32.28 -1.82 -21.82
N PHE A 403 -32.65 -0.64 -21.32
CA PHE A 403 -33.96 -0.02 -21.53
C PHE A 403 -33.99 0.93 -22.73
N VAL A 404 -32.84 1.39 -23.21
CA VAL A 404 -32.75 2.27 -24.37
C VAL A 404 -33.37 1.58 -25.58
N GLY A 405 -34.39 2.22 -26.17
CA GLY A 405 -35.15 1.69 -27.31
C GLY A 405 -36.30 0.73 -26.97
N LYS A 406 -36.51 0.37 -25.69
CA LYS A 406 -37.70 -0.37 -25.26
C LYS A 406 -38.86 0.60 -24.98
N ASN A 407 -40.08 0.14 -25.20
CA ASN A 407 -41.29 0.83 -24.76
C ASN A 407 -41.57 0.46 -23.30
N ALA A 408 -40.83 1.08 -22.37
CA ALA A 408 -40.94 0.83 -20.93
C ALA A 408 -41.21 2.15 -20.19
N GLY A 409 -42.19 2.14 -19.29
CA GLY A 409 -42.47 3.28 -18.42
C GLY A 409 -41.60 3.29 -17.16
N ALA A 410 -41.62 4.40 -16.42
CA ALA A 410 -40.84 4.59 -15.19
C ALA A 410 -41.01 3.43 -14.19
N GLY A 411 -42.25 2.95 -14.01
CA GLY A 411 -42.54 1.83 -13.10
C GLY A 411 -41.94 0.49 -13.52
N GLU A 412 -41.74 0.25 -14.82
CA GLU A 412 -41.07 -0.97 -15.30
C GLU A 412 -39.56 -0.90 -15.07
N ILE A 413 -38.96 0.27 -15.32
CA ILE A 413 -37.53 0.53 -15.06
C ILE A 413 -37.24 0.39 -13.56
N GLU A 414 -38.07 1.03 -12.72
CA GLU A 414 -37.93 0.97 -11.26
C GLU A 414 -38.04 -0.47 -10.76
N LYS A 415 -38.98 -1.27 -11.31
CA LYS A 415 -39.17 -2.67 -10.93
C LYS A 415 -37.97 -3.57 -11.25
N ASP A 416 -37.34 -3.40 -12.41
CA ASP A 416 -36.14 -4.18 -12.78
C ASP A 416 -34.94 -3.82 -11.89
N MET A 417 -34.73 -2.52 -11.70
CA MET A 417 -33.64 -2.04 -10.85
C MET A 417 -33.83 -2.49 -9.40
N LYS A 418 -35.06 -2.41 -8.86
CA LYS A 418 -35.40 -2.94 -7.53
C LYS A 418 -35.11 -4.43 -7.43
N LYS A 419 -35.57 -5.23 -8.40
CA LYS A 419 -35.33 -6.69 -8.43
C LYS A 419 -33.84 -7.03 -8.34
N TRP A 420 -32.97 -6.23 -8.95
CA TRP A 420 -31.53 -6.41 -8.81
C TRP A 420 -31.00 -5.92 -7.46
N LEU A 421 -31.37 -4.72 -7.01
CA LEU A 421 -30.93 -4.18 -5.72
C LEU A 421 -31.36 -5.07 -4.53
N ASP A 422 -32.53 -5.70 -4.61
CA ASP A 422 -33.01 -6.69 -3.63
C ASP A 422 -32.02 -7.87 -3.45
N THR A 423 -31.23 -8.20 -4.48
CA THR A 423 -30.18 -9.24 -4.37
C THR A 423 -28.99 -8.81 -3.50
N LEU A 424 -28.82 -7.50 -3.32
CA LEU A 424 -27.74 -6.88 -2.54
C LEU A 424 -28.17 -6.56 -1.10
N VAL A 425 -29.45 -6.76 -0.77
CA VAL A 425 -30.02 -6.41 0.53
C VAL A 425 -30.05 -7.60 1.49
N ALA A 426 -29.63 -7.36 2.72
CA ALA A 426 -29.75 -8.28 3.86
C ALA A 426 -30.43 -7.60 5.06
N ASP A 427 -31.76 -7.45 4.99
CA ASP A 427 -32.55 -6.85 6.08
C ASP A 427 -32.99 -7.91 7.12
N PHE A 428 -32.02 -8.43 7.87
CA PHE A 428 -32.28 -9.32 9.01
C PHE A 428 -31.54 -8.81 10.25
N PRO A 429 -32.15 -8.89 11.46
CA PRO A 429 -31.55 -8.32 12.67
C PRO A 429 -30.13 -8.82 13.00
N ASN A 430 -29.83 -10.08 12.68
CA ASN A 430 -28.57 -10.76 12.97
C ASN A 430 -28.11 -11.59 11.77
N ALA A 431 -27.95 -10.96 10.60
CA ALA A 431 -27.41 -11.64 9.44
C ALA A 431 -25.96 -12.13 9.72
N PRO A 432 -25.60 -13.37 9.33
CA PRO A 432 -24.22 -13.84 9.42
C PRO A 432 -23.25 -12.92 8.68
N GLU A 433 -22.01 -12.81 9.15
CA GLU A 433 -21.03 -11.90 8.55
C GLU A 433 -20.79 -12.17 7.06
N SER A 434 -20.79 -13.44 6.64
CA SER A 434 -20.68 -13.83 5.24
C SER A 434 -21.82 -13.27 4.38
N VAL A 435 -23.06 -13.32 4.89
CA VAL A 435 -24.23 -12.77 4.19
C VAL A 435 -24.13 -11.26 4.07
N ILE A 436 -23.70 -10.57 5.13
CA ILE A 436 -23.47 -9.11 5.11
C ILE A 436 -22.38 -8.73 4.11
N ALA A 437 -21.33 -9.56 3.99
CA ALA A 437 -20.24 -9.30 3.06
C ALA A 437 -20.66 -9.48 1.59
N GLU A 438 -21.48 -10.49 1.28
CA GLU A 438 -22.03 -10.72 -0.07
C GLU A 438 -23.16 -9.75 -0.43
N ARG A 439 -23.92 -9.31 0.58
CA ARG A 439 -25.08 -8.41 0.46
C ARG A 439 -24.82 -7.14 1.28
N PRO A 440 -24.06 -6.18 0.74
CA PRO A 440 -23.50 -5.08 1.51
C PRO A 440 -24.54 -4.01 1.92
N LEU A 441 -25.76 -4.06 1.38
CA LEU A 441 -26.83 -3.12 1.71
C LEU A 441 -27.76 -3.66 2.78
N ARG A 442 -28.12 -2.81 3.74
CA ARG A 442 -29.20 -3.08 4.69
C ARG A 442 -30.56 -2.70 4.12
N SER A 443 -30.63 -1.57 3.43
CA SER A 443 -31.84 -1.10 2.75
C SER A 443 -31.47 -0.10 1.65
N TYR A 444 -32.42 0.22 0.78
CA TYR A 444 -32.29 1.30 -0.19
C TYR A 444 -33.65 1.95 -0.47
N GLN A 445 -33.62 3.17 -1.00
CA GLN A 445 -34.76 3.80 -1.64
C GLN A 445 -34.42 4.03 -3.11
N LEU A 446 -35.37 3.78 -4.00
CA LEU A 446 -35.21 3.99 -5.44
C LEU A 446 -36.50 4.58 -5.98
N HIS A 447 -36.37 5.70 -6.68
CA HIS A 447 -37.44 6.36 -7.41
C HIS A 447 -37.01 6.61 -8.85
N VAL A 448 -37.88 6.26 -9.80
CA VAL A 448 -37.69 6.60 -11.21
C VAL A 448 -38.85 7.48 -11.65
N GLU A 449 -38.54 8.64 -12.22
CA GLU A 449 -39.52 9.56 -12.78
C GLU A 449 -39.18 9.94 -14.21
N GLU A 450 -40.20 10.13 -15.04
CA GLU A 450 -40.02 10.64 -16.40
C GLU A 450 -39.93 12.17 -16.36
N LEU A 451 -38.94 12.74 -17.04
CA LEU A 451 -38.75 14.17 -17.10
C LEU A 451 -39.84 14.80 -18.00
N PRO A 452 -40.71 15.67 -17.46
CA PRO A 452 -41.82 16.23 -18.24
C PRO A 452 -41.36 17.04 -19.45
N GLU A 453 -40.19 17.68 -19.34
CA GLU A 453 -39.60 18.50 -20.40
C GLU A 453 -38.95 17.67 -21.51
N LYS A 454 -38.68 16.38 -21.25
CA LYS A 454 -37.97 15.47 -22.16
C LYS A 454 -38.64 14.09 -22.16
N PRO A 455 -39.74 13.90 -22.91
CA PRO A 455 -40.40 12.61 -23.02
C PRO A 455 -39.43 11.49 -23.41
N GLY A 456 -39.51 10.36 -22.72
CA GLY A 456 -38.59 9.23 -22.87
C GLY A 456 -37.25 9.35 -22.09
N PHE A 457 -37.00 10.47 -21.41
CA PHE A 457 -35.87 10.59 -20.47
C PHE A 457 -36.36 10.35 -19.05
N PHE A 458 -35.65 9.49 -18.33
CA PHE A 458 -35.97 9.15 -16.95
C PHE A 458 -34.85 9.61 -16.03
N GLN A 459 -35.24 10.19 -14.88
CA GLN A 459 -34.35 10.47 -13.78
C GLN A 459 -34.47 9.35 -12.74
N ILE A 460 -33.32 8.88 -12.26
CA ILE A 460 -33.22 7.85 -11.24
C ILE A 460 -32.63 8.49 -9.99
N SER A 461 -33.37 8.43 -8.89
CA SER A 461 -32.93 8.89 -7.57
C SER A 461 -32.83 7.69 -6.65
N ALA A 462 -31.64 7.46 -6.08
CA ALA A 462 -31.38 6.30 -5.22
C ALA A 462 -30.66 6.70 -3.94
N GLU A 463 -31.08 6.12 -2.82
CA GLU A 463 -30.43 6.26 -1.52
C GLU A 463 -30.06 4.87 -1.02
N PHE A 464 -28.82 4.69 -0.55
CA PHE A 464 -28.30 3.39 -0.13
C PHE A 464 -27.91 3.43 1.35
N ARG A 465 -28.38 2.46 2.12
CA ARG A 465 -27.99 2.26 3.51
C ARG A 465 -27.12 1.02 3.63
N PRO A 466 -25.79 1.14 3.81
CA PRO A 466 -24.91 -0.01 3.96
C PRO A 466 -25.02 -0.63 5.36
N HIS A 467 -24.49 -1.84 5.51
CA HIS A 467 -24.12 -2.37 6.82
C HIS A 467 -22.88 -1.62 7.34
N VAL A 468 -23.03 -0.91 8.46
CA VAL A 468 -21.96 -0.11 9.05
C VAL A 468 -21.05 -1.00 9.92
N ALA A 469 -19.74 -0.93 9.68
CA ALA A 469 -18.74 -1.65 10.45
C ALA A 469 -18.50 -0.98 11.80
N ILE A 470 -18.16 -1.79 12.81
CA ILE A 470 -17.75 -1.30 14.12
C ILE A 470 -16.38 -0.64 13.96
N THR A 471 -16.23 0.55 14.54
CA THR A 471 -15.03 1.40 14.41
C THR A 471 -14.40 1.69 15.76
N GLY A 472 -15.20 1.82 16.81
CA GLY A 472 -14.71 1.90 18.19
C GLY A 472 -15.71 1.37 19.20
N MET A 473 -15.23 1.15 20.42
CA MET A 473 -16.04 0.80 21.59
C MET A 473 -15.55 1.63 22.78
N ASP A 474 -16.45 2.33 23.46
CA ASP A 474 -16.14 2.99 24.72
C ASP A 474 -16.46 2.05 25.90
N VAL A 475 -15.42 1.62 26.63
CA VAL A 475 -15.56 0.68 27.75
C VAL A 475 -15.38 1.43 29.07
N ASN A 476 -16.51 1.75 29.71
CA ASN A 476 -16.54 2.40 31.01
C ASN A 476 -16.59 1.35 32.15
N LEU A 477 -15.45 1.08 32.79
CA LEU A 477 -15.36 0.16 33.93
C LEU A 477 -15.62 0.90 35.25
N LYS A 478 -16.59 0.43 36.05
CA LYS A 478 -16.87 0.94 37.40
C LYS A 478 -16.73 -0.19 38.41
N LEU A 479 -15.93 0.01 39.46
CA LEU A 479 -15.87 -0.88 40.61
C LEU A 479 -17.03 -0.56 41.54
N ILE A 480 -17.92 -1.52 41.77
CA ILE A 480 -19.04 -1.39 42.70
C ILE A 480 -18.76 -2.30 43.89
N ALA A 481 -18.80 -1.75 45.10
CA ALA A 481 -18.70 -2.51 46.35
C ALA A 481 -19.98 -2.29 47.15
N PHE A 482 -20.73 -3.37 47.40
CA PHE A 482 -21.86 -3.35 48.31
C PHE A 482 -21.37 -3.71 49.71
N HIS A 483 -21.75 -2.94 50.73
CA HIS A 483 -21.76 -3.46 52.10
C HIS A 483 -22.97 -4.40 52.21
N SER A 484 -22.78 -5.54 52.88
CA SER A 484 -23.75 -6.65 53.00
C SER A 484 -25.05 -6.31 53.74
N SER A 485 -25.44 -5.05 53.78
CA SER A 485 -26.70 -4.54 54.35
C SER A 485 -27.67 -3.97 53.32
N GLU A 486 -27.26 -3.84 52.04
CA GLU A 486 -28.14 -3.32 50.97
C GLU A 486 -28.03 -4.19 49.69
N GLU A 487 -28.26 -5.49 49.83
CA GLU A 487 -28.73 -6.29 48.69
C GLU A 487 -30.26 -6.27 48.70
N GLY A 488 -30.84 -5.32 47.96
CA GLY A 488 -32.25 -5.35 47.60
C GLY A 488 -32.96 -4.01 47.68
N GLN A 489 -32.99 -3.28 46.56
CA GLN A 489 -34.19 -2.67 46.01
C GLN A 489 -34.08 -2.54 44.50
#